data_AF-A0A1V2R2Z0-F1
#
_entry.id   AF-A0A1V2R2Z0-F1
#
_cell.length_a   1.000
_cell.length_b   1.000
_cell.length_c   1.000
_cell.angle_alpha   90.00
_cell.angle_beta   90.00
_cell.angle_gamma   90.00
#
_symmetry.space_group_name_H-M   'P 1'
#
loop_
_entity.id
_entity.type
_entity.pdbx_description
1 polymer ?
#
loop_
_entity_poly.entity_id
_entity_poly.type
_entity_poly.pdbx_seq_one_letter_code
_entity_poly.pdbx_strand_id
1 'polypeptide(L)' 'MNHKALSAALIALLLSACNAPRQVANCASVTCRPQPETRQLIIWWQPDLRSGPADYSRVSVDE' A
#
# COMPACT_ATOMS: atom_id res chain seq x y z
N MET A 1 34.12 -13.19 -14.81
CA MET A 1 32.96 -12.79 -13.98
C MET A 1 31.71 -12.94 -14.85
N ASN A 2 30.84 -13.91 -14.54
CA ASN A 2 29.77 -14.32 -15.46
C ASN A 2 28.66 -13.26 -15.51
N HIS A 3 28.65 -12.44 -16.56
CA HIS A 3 27.66 -11.38 -16.78
C HIS A 3 26.21 -11.88 -16.66
N LYS A 4 25.93 -13.11 -17.12
CA LYS A 4 24.61 -13.75 -16.97
C LYS A 4 24.16 -13.90 -15.51
N ALA A 5 25.08 -14.28 -14.63
CA ALA A 5 24.78 -14.43 -13.20
C ALA A 5 24.54 -13.06 -12.54
N LEU A 6 25.29 -12.04 -12.97
CA LEU A 6 25.15 -10.67 -12.49
C LEU A 6 23.79 -10.06 -12.90
N SER A 7 23.38 -10.28 -14.16
CA SER A 7 22.07 -9.87 -14.66
C SER A 7 20.92 -10.55 -13.92
N ALA A 8 21.03 -11.86 -13.68
CA ALA A 8 20.00 -12.62 -12.96
C ALA A 8 19.84 -12.12 -11.50
N ALA A 9 20.94 -11.84 -10.81
CA ALA A 9 20.93 -11.29 -9.46
C ALA A 9 20.29 -9.90 -9.40
N LEU A 10 20.59 -9.03 -10.38
CA LEU A 10 20.01 -7.70 -10.47
C LEU A 10 18.50 -7.74 -10.69
N ILE A 11 18.04 -8.62 -11.59
CA ILE A 11 16.61 -8.84 -11.86
C ILE A 11 15.91 -9.35 -10.59
N ALA A 12 16.48 -10.34 -9.90
CA ALA A 12 15.92 -10.87 -8.65
C ALA A 12 15.78 -9.78 -7.56
N LEU A 13 16.79 -8.90 -7.43
CA LEU A 13 16.72 -7.76 -6.52
C LEU A 13 15.61 -6.77 -6.90
N LEU A 14 15.49 -6.44 -8.19
CA LEU A 14 14.45 -5.52 -8.69
C LEU A 14 13.03 -6.08 -8.47
N LEU A 15 12.81 -7.39 -8.62
CA LEU A 15 11.51 -8.01 -8.34
C LEU A 15 11.16 -8.02 -6.85
N SER A 16 12.14 -8.04 -5.94
CA SER A 16 11.87 -8.03 -4.50
C SER A 16 11.22 -6.72 -4.01
N ALA A 17 11.47 -5.60 -4.69
CA ALA A 17 10.86 -4.30 -4.40
C ALA A 17 9.37 -4.22 -4.80
N CYS A 18 8.91 -5.07 -5.72
CA CYS A 18 7.51 -5.14 -6.13
C CYS A 18 6.59 -5.85 -5.11
N ASN A 19 7.17 -6.51 -4.10
CA ASN A 19 6.46 -7.15 -2.99
C ASN A 19 6.29 -6.24 -1.77
N ALA A 20 6.71 -4.97 -1.85
CA ALA A 20 6.32 -4.00 -0.83
C ALA A 20 4.78 -4.01 -0.73
N PRO A 21 4.20 -4.05 0.48
CA PRO A 21 2.76 -4.01 0.66
C PRO A 21 2.26 -2.73 0.00
N ARG A 22 1.71 -2.86 -1.21
CA ARG A 22 1.05 -1.77 -1.91
C ARG A 22 -0.03 -1.31 -0.95
N GLN A 23 0.00 -0.06 -0.51
CA GLN A 23 -1.14 0.54 0.16
C GLN A 23 -2.32 0.30 -0.78
N VAL A 24 -3.21 -0.60 -0.39
CA VAL A 24 -4.26 -1.09 -1.26
C VAL A 24 -5.18 0.11 -1.49
N ALA A 25 -5.02 0.78 -2.64
CA ALA A 25 -5.80 1.96 -2.99
C ALA A 25 -7.29 1.59 -3.10
N ASN A 26 -7.56 0.36 -3.55
CA ASN A 26 -8.89 -0.22 -3.75
C ASN A 26 -9.05 -1.48 -2.90
N CYS A 27 -9.33 -1.30 -1.61
CA CYS A 27 -9.63 -2.39 -0.69
C CYS A 27 -11.13 -2.37 -0.36
N ALA A 28 -11.90 -3.14 -1.15
CA ALA A 28 -13.34 -3.25 -0.94
C ALA A 28 -13.73 -4.17 0.24
N SER A 29 -12.79 -4.99 0.74
CA SER A 29 -13.03 -5.94 1.83
C SER A 29 -12.56 -5.39 3.18
N VAL A 30 -13.16 -5.86 4.28
CA VAL A 30 -12.68 -5.54 5.65
C VAL A 30 -11.28 -6.11 5.90
N THR A 31 -10.90 -7.19 5.23
CA THR A 31 -9.66 -7.94 5.50
C THR A 31 -8.38 -7.22 5.07
N CYS A 32 -8.45 -6.31 4.09
CA CYS A 32 -7.29 -5.57 3.59
C CYS A 32 -7.24 -4.12 4.12
N ARG A 33 -8.10 -3.79 5.09
CA ARG A 33 -8.19 -2.42 5.63
C ARG A 33 -6.93 -2.11 6.44
N PRO A 34 -6.20 -1.02 6.16
CA PRO A 34 -5.14 -0.56 7.05
C PRO A 34 -5.66 -0.33 8.47
N GLN A 35 -4.88 -0.79 9.43
CA GLN A 35 -5.10 -0.51 10.84
C GLN A 35 -4.59 0.90 11.16
N PRO A 36 -5.30 1.69 12.00
CA PRO A 36 -4.78 2.97 12.46
C PRO A 36 -3.50 2.78 13.26
N GLU A 37 -2.51 3.64 12.99
CA GLU A 37 -1.32 3.81 13.83
C GLU A 37 -1.60 4.72 15.03
N THR A 38 -0.61 4.92 15.91
CA THR A 38 -0.71 5.84 17.05
C THR A 38 -1.08 7.25 16.56
N ARG A 39 -2.09 7.87 17.18
CA ARG A 39 -2.60 9.21 16.82
C ARG A 39 -3.09 9.31 15.36
N GLN A 40 -3.69 8.24 14.84
CA GLN A 40 -4.24 8.23 13.50
C GLN A 40 -5.68 7.72 13.50
N LEU A 41 -6.52 8.35 12.68
CA LEU A 41 -7.85 7.85 12.34
C LEU A 41 -7.86 7.37 10.88
N ILE A 42 -8.50 6.23 10.65
CA ILE A 42 -8.77 5.69 9.32
C ILE A 42 -10.28 5.79 9.06
N ILE A 43 -10.69 6.63 8.11
CA ILE A 43 -12.10 6.85 7.74
C ILE A 43 -12.39 6.08 6.46
N TRP A 44 -13.35 5.17 6.49
CA TRP A 44 -13.76 4.35 5.33
C TRP A 44 -14.95 4.97 4.60
N TRP A 45 -14.81 5.15 3.30
CA TRP A 45 -15.85 5.71 2.46
C TRP A 45 -16.61 4.61 1.71
N GLN A 46 -17.94 4.70 1.74
CA GLN A 46 -18.77 3.95 0.79
C GLN A 46 -18.45 4.41 -0.64
N PRO A 47 -18.55 3.54 -1.66
CA PRO A 47 -18.23 3.88 -3.05
C PRO A 47 -18.80 5.22 -3.53
N ASP A 48 -20.06 5.50 -3.20
CA ASP A 48 -20.77 6.71 -3.65
C ASP A 48 -20.32 7.99 -2.93
N LEU A 49 -19.60 7.87 -1.82
CA LEU A 49 -19.09 9.00 -1.02
C LEU A 49 -17.63 9.31 -1.32
N ARG A 50 -17.01 8.60 -2.26
CA ARG A 50 -15.59 8.78 -2.60
C ARG A 50 -15.42 10.01 -3.49
N SER A 51 -14.56 10.93 -3.07
CA SER A 51 -14.11 12.06 -3.90
C SER A 51 -12.90 11.73 -4.76
N GLY A 52 -12.36 10.52 -4.67
CA GLY A 52 -11.16 10.08 -5.38
C GLY A 52 -11.02 8.56 -5.42
N PRO A 53 -9.89 8.05 -5.95
CA PRO A 53 -9.69 6.61 -6.15
C PRO A 53 -9.35 5.84 -4.87
N ALA A 54 -9.29 6.51 -3.72
CA ALA A 54 -8.96 5.90 -2.45
C ALA A 54 -10.24 5.52 -1.68
N ASP A 55 -10.25 4.31 -1.12
CA ASP A 55 -11.39 3.77 -0.37
C ASP A 55 -11.48 4.31 1.06
N TYR A 56 -10.44 4.99 1.52
CA TYR A 56 -10.31 5.51 2.87
C TYR A 56 -9.44 6.77 2.91
N SER A 57 -9.60 7.55 3.97
CA SER A 57 -8.74 8.69 4.29
C SER A 57 -7.99 8.42 5.59
N ARG A 58 -6.74 8.91 5.66
CA ARG A 58 -5.94 8.94 6.89
C ARG A 58 -5.99 10.35 7.46
N VAL A 59 -6.29 10.46 8.74
CA VAL A 59 -6.33 11.75 9.45
C VAL A 59 -5.39 11.65 10.65
N SER A 60 -4.48 12.61 10.78
CA SER A 60 -3.64 12.74 11.98
C SER A 60 -4.47 13.31 13.13
N VAL A 61 -4.26 12.79 14.32
CA VAL A 61 -4.80 13.34 15.57
C VAL A 61 -3.66 14.07 16.28
N ASP A 62 -3.39 15.28 15.82
CA ASP A 62 -2.56 16.24 16.55
C ASP A 62 -3.49 17.21 17.30
N GLU A 63 -3.07 17.64 18.51
CA GLU A 63 -3.74 18.68 19.30
C GLU A 63 -3.46 20.08 18.74
#